data_AF-A0A4Q3GSX9-F1
#
_entry.id   AF-A0A4Q3GSX9-F1
#
_cell.length_a   1.000
_cell.length_b   1.000
_cell.length_c   1.000
_cell.angle_alpha   90.00
_cell.angle_beta   90.00
_cell.angle_gamma   90.00
#
_symmetry.space_group_name_H-M   'P 1'
#
loop_
_entity.id
_entity.type
_entity.pdbx_description
1 polymer ?
#
loop_
_entity_poly.entity_id
_entity_poly.type
_entity_poly.pdbx_seq_one_letter_code
_entity_poly.pdbx_strand_id
1 'polypeptide(L)' 'GQDSSYHMKCMAADIFIPGVSKRDMIAFAMKNPQVGGLGCYPGHNYIHVDVRDRPRGRGKPVLFSGC' A
#
# COMPACT_ATOMS: atom_id res chain seq x y z
N GLY A 1 -1.44 5.61 -15.39
CA GLY A 1 -1.10 6.06 -14.02
C GLY A 1 -1.42 7.53 -13.92
N GLN A 2 -1.77 8.03 -12.73
CA GLN A 2 -1.86 9.47 -12.49
C GLN A 2 -0.43 10.06 -12.47
N ASP A 3 -0.20 11.24 -13.06
CA ASP A 3 1.16 11.81 -13.25
C ASP A 3 1.97 12.00 -11.95
N SER A 4 1.30 12.05 -10.80
CA SER A 4 1.91 12.12 -9.46
C SER A 4 2.03 10.75 -8.76
N SER A 5 1.75 9.66 -9.46
CA SER A 5 1.76 8.31 -8.89
C SER A 5 3.17 7.85 -8.55
N TYR A 6 3.31 7.22 -7.39
CA TYR A 6 4.58 6.61 -6.95
C TYR A 6 5.03 5.45 -7.84
N HIS A 7 4.13 4.86 -8.64
CA HIS A 7 4.48 3.89 -9.68
C HIS A 7 5.40 4.48 -10.75
N MET A 8 5.17 5.74 -11.15
CA MET A 8 5.99 6.42 -12.16
C MET A 8 7.39 6.79 -11.65
N LYS A 9 7.61 6.69 -10.35
CA LYS A 9 8.89 6.94 -9.68
C LYS A 9 9.59 5.65 -9.26
N CYS A 10 9.07 4.47 -9.62
CA CYS A 10 9.54 3.17 -9.14
C CYS A 10 9.54 3.04 -7.60
N MET A 11 8.60 3.71 -6.93
CA MET A 11 8.49 3.75 -5.47
C MET A 11 7.20 3.10 -4.95
N ALA A 12 6.42 2.50 -5.83
CA ALA A 12 5.21 1.75 -5.48
C ALA A 12 5.17 0.40 -6.20
N ALA A 13 4.39 -0.51 -5.63
CA ALA A 13 4.03 -1.78 -6.25
C ALA A 13 2.58 -2.12 -5.92
N ASP A 14 1.90 -2.73 -6.88
CA ASP A 14 0.61 -3.37 -6.66
C ASP A 14 0.86 -4.87 -6.50
N ILE A 15 0.53 -5.41 -5.33
CA ILE A 15 0.91 -6.77 -4.92
C ILE A 15 -0.34 -7.65 -4.83
N PHE A 16 -0.31 -8.75 -5.58
CA PHE A 16 -1.25 -9.86 -5.48
C PHE A 16 -0.48 -11.15 -5.28
N ILE A 17 -0.92 -11.98 -4.32
CA ILE A 17 -0.32 -13.28 -4.06
C ILE A 17 -1.45 -14.33 -4.12
N PRO A 18 -1.42 -15.25 -5.11
CA PRO A 18 -2.40 -16.33 -5.18
C PRO A 18 -2.47 -17.14 -3.88
N GLY A 19 -3.68 -17.38 -3.38
CA GLY A 19 -3.91 -18.12 -2.14
C GLY A 19 -3.73 -17.32 -0.85
N VAL A 20 -3.28 -16.05 -0.90
CA VAL A 20 -3.24 -15.15 0.27
C VAL A 20 -4.38 -14.15 0.17
N SER A 21 -5.15 -14.01 1.26
CA SER A 21 -6.26 -13.08 1.26
C SER A 21 -5.79 -11.63 1.23
N LYS A 22 -6.56 -10.74 0.58
CA LYS A 22 -6.29 -9.29 0.60
C LYS A 22 -6.18 -8.76 2.03
N ARG A 23 -6.97 -9.30 2.95
CA ARG A 23 -6.97 -8.93 4.37
C ARG A 23 -5.63 -9.25 5.04
N ASP A 24 -5.06 -10.41 4.75
CA ASP A 24 -3.76 -10.82 5.32
C ASP A 24 -2.63 -9.95 4.77
N MET A 25 -2.65 -9.65 3.47
CA MET A 25 -1.69 -8.73 2.85
C MET A 25 -1.75 -7.33 3.50
N ILE A 26 -2.95 -6.80 3.75
CA ILE A 26 -3.15 -5.53 4.47
C ILE A 26 -2.59 -5.62 5.90
N ALA A 27 -2.93 -6.68 6.64
CA ALA A 27 -2.51 -6.86 8.02
C ALA A 27 -0.98 -6.95 8.14
N PHE A 28 -0.32 -7.58 7.17
CA PHE A 28 1.12 -7.63 7.06
C PHE A 28 1.71 -6.25 6.74
N ALA A 29 1.23 -5.59 5.68
CA ALA A 29 1.74 -4.27 5.26
C ALA A 29 1.59 -3.20 6.34
N MET A 30 0.51 -3.24 7.13
CA MET A 30 0.27 -2.34 8.27
C MET A 30 1.32 -2.42 9.38
N LYS A 31 2.01 -3.56 9.50
CA LYS A 31 3.05 -3.79 10.52
C LYS A 31 4.47 -3.57 9.99
N ASN A 32 4.62 -3.43 8.67
CA ASN A 32 5.94 -3.30 8.06
C ASN A 32 6.45 -1.84 8.14
N PRO A 33 7.57 -1.58 8.86
CA PRO A 33 8.11 -0.23 9.02
C PRO A 33 8.64 0.39 7.74
N GLN A 34 8.80 -0.35 6.64
CA GLN A 34 9.22 0.18 5.34
C GLN A 34 8.05 0.66 4.46
N VAL A 35 6.79 0.33 4.80
CA VAL A 35 5.62 0.69 3.98
C VAL A 35 5.19 2.12 4.29
N GLY A 36 5.51 3.06 3.43
CA GLY A 36 5.13 4.47 3.54
C GLY A 36 3.64 4.71 3.36
N GLY A 37 3.09 4.14 2.28
CA GLY A 37 1.68 4.22 1.92
C GLY A 37 1.07 2.84 1.69
N LEU A 38 -0.22 2.69 2.02
CA LEU A 38 -1.00 1.47 1.84
C LEU A 38 -2.37 1.81 1.27
N GLY A 39 -2.68 1.27 0.10
CA GLY A 39 -3.95 1.43 -0.59
C GLY A 39 -4.67 0.12 -0.80
N CYS A 40 -5.98 0.19 -0.81
CA CYS A 40 -6.88 -0.91 -1.08
C CYS A 40 -7.98 -0.40 -2.00
N TYR A 41 -8.23 -1.13 -3.09
CA TYR A 41 -9.24 -0.75 -4.08
C TYR A 41 -10.41 -1.76 -4.05
N PRO A 42 -11.68 -1.30 -4.01
CA PRO A 42 -12.84 -2.19 -4.10
C PRO A 42 -12.83 -2.97 -5.41
N GLY A 43 -13.29 -4.22 -5.41
CA GLY A 43 -13.35 -5.05 -6.63
C GLY A 43 -11.99 -5.59 -7.10
N HIS A 44 -10.89 -5.24 -6.44
CA HIS A 44 -9.55 -5.74 -6.76
C HIS A 44 -8.99 -6.65 -5.65
N ASN A 45 -8.21 -7.65 -6.06
CA ASN A 45 -7.59 -8.65 -5.17
C ASN A 45 -6.13 -8.33 -4.80
N TYR A 46 -5.59 -7.21 -5.29
CA TYR A 46 -4.25 -6.72 -4.92
C TYR A 46 -4.33 -5.61 -3.86
N ILE A 47 -3.18 -5.30 -3.27
CA ILE A 47 -2.96 -4.11 -2.44
C ILE A 47 -1.96 -3.18 -3.13
N HIS A 48 -2.10 -1.88 -2.89
CA HIS A 48 -1.08 -0.91 -3.27
C HIS A 48 -0.14 -0.66 -2.09
N VAL A 49 1.16 -0.73 -2.32
CA VAL A 49 2.17 -0.31 -1.34
C VAL A 49 3.14 0.67 -1.97
N ASP A 50 3.61 1.65 -1.19
CA ASP A 50 4.65 2.57 -1.61
C ASP A 50 5.56 2.95 -0.44
N VAL A 51 6.72 3.53 -0.74
CA VAL A 51 7.76 3.89 0.24
C VAL A 51 7.76 5.38 0.60
N ARG A 52 6.64 6.10 0.45
CA ARG A 52 6.58 7.54 0.78
C ARG A 52 6.95 7.85 2.22
N ASP A 53 7.40 9.08 2.44
CA ASP A 53 7.57 9.59 3.79
C ASP A 53 6.24 9.65 4.53
N ARG A 54 6.30 9.35 5.82
CA ARG A 54 5.16 9.43 6.72
C ARG A 54 5.22 10.74 7.53
N PRO A 55 4.07 11.32 7.91
CA PRO A 55 4.04 12.41 8.88
C PRO A 55 4.81 12.05 10.16
N ARG A 56 5.53 13.03 10.72
CA ARG A 56 6.37 12.84 11.92
C ARG A 56 5.53 12.23 13.06
N GLY A 57 6.06 11.19 13.69
CA GLY A 57 5.38 10.46 14.77
C GLY A 57 4.40 9.37 14.32
N ARG A 58 4.18 9.18 13.01
CA ARG A 58 3.29 8.14 12.50
C ARG A 58 4.01 6.80 12.33
N GLY A 59 3.70 5.83 13.19
CA GLY A 59 4.24 4.46 13.11
C GLY A 59 3.57 3.56 12.07
N LYS A 60 2.48 4.00 11.44
CA LYS A 60 1.68 3.23 10.46
C LYS A 60 1.69 3.89 9.09
N PRO A 61 1.48 3.13 8.00
CA PRO A 61 1.38 3.69 6.65
C PRO A 61 0.29 4.77 6.53
N VAL A 62 0.45 5.66 5.57
CA VAL A 62 -0.64 6.53 5.10
C VAL A 62 -1.63 5.67 4.33
N LEU A 63 -2.91 5.72 4.72
CA LEU A 63 -3.96 4.94 4.08
C LEU A 63 -4.60 5.71 2.93
N PHE A 64 -4.85 5.02 1.82
CA PHE A 64 -5.67 5.52 0.70
C PHE A 64 -7.03 4.85 0.74
N SER A 65 -8.09 5.63 0.50
CA SER A 65 -9.49 5.20 0.63
C SER A 65 -9.86 4.10 -0.38
N GLY A 66 -10.72 3.16 0.03
CA GLY A 66 -11.28 2.12 -0.85
C GLY A 66 -11.30 0.70 -0.26
N CYS A 67 -10.76 0.52 0.95
CA CYS A 67 -11.25 -0.48 1.88
C CYS A 67 -12.35 0.20 2.74
#